data_AF-A0A357R437-F1
#
_entry.id   AF-A0A357R437-F1
#
_cell.length_a   1.000
_cell.length_b   1.000
_cell.length_c   1.000
_cell.angle_alpha   90.00
_cell.angle_beta   90.00
_cell.angle_gamma   90.00
#
_symmetry.space_group_name_H-M   'P 1'
#
loop_
_entity.id
_entity.type
_entity.pdbx_description
1 polymer ?
#
loop_
_entity_poly.entity_id
_entity_poly.type
_entity_poly.pdbx_seq_one_letter_code
_entity_poly.pdbx_strand_id
1 'polypeptide(L)' 'MPIISGRVGGIICGFSVSCTVAGGTIVGRSGGLLRGGNIDLRYDDAEIVGRLGGLVIGKDVVLQRQGNSLRGR' A
#
# COMPACT_ATOMS: atom_id res chain seq x y z
N MET A 1 -8.65 3.96 -15.35
CA MET A 1 -7.85 3.26 -14.32
C MET A 1 -8.29 3.80 -12.97
N PRO A 2 -8.72 2.95 -12.02
CA PRO A 2 -9.15 3.41 -10.70
C PRO A 2 -7.96 3.99 -9.94
N ILE A 3 -8.16 5.19 -9.42
CA ILE A 3 -7.21 5.92 -8.57
C ILE A 3 -7.75 5.86 -7.15
N ILE A 4 -6.93 5.42 -6.21
CA ILE A 4 -7.22 5.45 -4.79
C ILE A 4 -6.37 6.56 -4.19
N SER A 5 -7.04 7.56 -3.63
CA SER A 5 -6.38 8.64 -2.92
C SER A 5 -7.09 8.93 -1.61
N GLY A 6 -6.32 9.28 -0.57
CA GLY A 6 -6.90 9.60 0.72
C GLY A 6 -5.86 9.90 1.78
N ARG A 7 -6.33 10.04 3.01
CA ARG A 7 -5.49 10.31 4.17
C ARG A 7 -5.64 9.20 5.21
N VAL A 8 -4.53 8.64 5.64
CA VAL A 8 -4.47 7.57 6.66
C VAL A 8 -4.01 8.19 7.98
N GLY A 9 -4.78 7.99 9.06
CA GLY A 9 -4.49 8.51 10.40
C GLY A 9 -4.99 9.95 10.66
N GLY A 10 -4.72 10.45 11.88
CA GLY A 10 -5.20 11.75 12.37
C GLY A 10 -4.46 12.97 11.80
N ILE A 11 -5.01 14.17 11.93
CA ILE A 11 -4.53 15.40 11.25
C ILE A 11 -3.04 15.70 11.51
N ILE A 12 -2.52 15.37 12.68
CA ILE A 12 -1.16 15.74 13.10
C ILE A 12 -0.10 14.71 12.65
N CYS A 13 -0.41 13.40 12.70
CA CYS A 13 0.55 12.32 12.38
C CYS A 13 0.13 11.43 11.19
N GLY A 14 -0.94 11.79 10.48
CA GLY A 14 -1.41 11.04 9.32
C GLY A 14 -0.61 11.35 8.06
N PHE A 15 -0.76 10.49 7.05
CA PHE A 15 -0.10 10.61 5.77
C PHE A 15 -1.09 10.47 4.61
N SER A 16 -0.79 11.13 3.49
CA SER A 16 -1.57 11.00 2.27
C SER A 16 -1.18 9.73 1.52
N VAL A 17 -2.13 9.12 0.81
CA VAL A 17 -1.89 7.99 -0.09
C VAL A 17 -2.44 8.38 -1.45
N SER A 18 -1.71 8.04 -2.50
CA SER A 18 -2.15 8.14 -3.89
C SER A 18 -1.60 6.95 -4.65
N CYS A 19 -2.46 6.07 -5.12
CA CYS A 19 -2.09 4.90 -5.91
C CYS A 19 -3.08 4.61 -7.03
N THR A 20 -2.60 3.87 -8.01
CA THR A 20 -3.40 3.38 -9.13
C THR A 20 -3.50 1.87 -9.00
N VAL A 21 -4.68 1.34 -9.30
CA VAL A 21 -4.92 -0.11 -9.30
C VAL A 21 -5.19 -0.57 -10.72
N ALA A 22 -4.42 -1.54 -11.19
CA ALA A 22 -4.59 -2.11 -12.52
C ALA A 22 -4.01 -3.53 -12.59
N GLY A 23 -4.77 -4.46 -13.17
CA GLY A 23 -4.28 -5.80 -13.54
C GLY A 23 -3.59 -6.56 -12.41
N GLY A 24 -4.20 -6.64 -11.22
CA GLY A 24 -3.61 -7.33 -10.07
C GLY A 24 -2.43 -6.60 -9.43
N THR A 25 -2.23 -5.31 -9.75
CA THR A 25 -1.13 -4.50 -9.23
C THR A 25 -1.66 -3.20 -8.60
N ILE A 26 -1.03 -2.76 -7.52
CA ILE A 26 -1.27 -1.48 -6.86
C ILE A 26 0.07 -0.76 -6.81
N VAL A 27 0.17 0.35 -7.53
CA VAL A 27 1.40 1.16 -7.60
C VAL A 27 1.09 2.59 -7.21
N GLY A 28 1.93 3.19 -6.38
CA GLY A 28 1.74 4.57 -5.97
C GLY A 28 2.71 5.04 -4.91
N ARG A 29 2.28 6.06 -4.15
CA ARG A 29 3.05 6.61 -3.03
C ARG A 29 2.18 6.81 -1.80
N SER A 30 2.78 6.60 -0.63
CA SER A 30 2.26 6.99 0.67
C SER A 30 3.15 8.07 1.28
N GLY A 31 2.62 9.02 2.04
CA GLY A 31 3.38 10.12 2.64
C GLY A 31 3.54 11.37 1.78
N GLY A 32 4.16 12.38 2.39
CA GLY A 32 4.53 13.64 1.73
C GLY A 32 5.83 13.50 0.92
N LEU A 33 6.17 14.54 0.14
CA LEU A 33 7.31 14.52 -0.79
C LEU A 33 8.66 14.10 -0.14
N LEU A 34 8.88 14.47 1.13
CA LEU A 34 10.16 14.28 1.84
C LEU A 34 10.22 13.02 2.74
N ARG A 35 9.07 12.49 3.17
CA ARG A 35 8.97 11.31 4.07
C ARG A 35 8.04 10.24 3.51
N GLY A 36 7.88 10.23 2.19
CA GLY A 36 6.99 9.31 1.48
C GLY A 36 7.65 8.00 1.10
N GLY A 37 6.87 6.93 1.08
CA GLY A 37 7.23 5.62 0.61
C GLY A 37 6.60 5.30 -0.74
N ASN A 38 7.22 4.40 -1.49
CA ASN A 38 6.58 3.81 -2.67
C ASN A 38 5.60 2.72 -2.21
N ILE A 39 4.55 2.52 -3.00
CA ILE A 39 3.63 1.40 -2.88
C ILE A 39 3.85 0.57 -4.13
N ASP A 40 4.28 -0.67 -3.94
CA ASP A 40 4.45 -1.65 -5.02
C ASP A 40 3.91 -2.99 -4.52
N LEU A 41 2.65 -3.24 -4.80
CA LEU A 41 1.95 -4.45 -4.37
C LEU A 41 1.36 -5.19 -5.57
N ARG A 42 1.36 -6.51 -5.46
CA ARG A 42 0.59 -7.43 -6.30
C ARG A 42 -0.49 -8.09 -5.46
N TYR A 43 -1.64 -8.33 -6.06
CA TYR A 43 -2.74 -8.98 -5.39
C TYR A 43 -3.50 -9.89 -6.35
N ASP A 44 -4.10 -10.92 -5.78
CA ASP A 44 -5.08 -11.79 -6.41
C ASP A 44 -6.21 -12.10 -5.42
N ASP A 45 -7.00 -13.13 -5.70
CA ASP A 45 -8.13 -13.54 -4.85
C ASP A 45 -7.71 -14.15 -3.50
N ALA A 46 -6.47 -14.60 -3.37
CA ALA A 46 -5.92 -15.34 -2.25
C ALA A 46 -4.92 -14.53 -1.41
N GLU A 47 -4.13 -13.65 -2.01
CA GLU A 47 -3.07 -12.92 -1.30
C GLU A 47 -2.78 -11.51 -1.82
N ILE A 48 -2.06 -10.76 -0.99
CA ILE A 48 -1.41 -9.50 -1.34
C ILE A 48 0.05 -9.59 -0.93
N VAL A 49 0.96 -9.37 -1.88
CA VAL A 49 2.40 -9.42 -1.67
C VAL A 49 3.07 -8.18 -2.26
N GLY A 50 4.19 -7.75 -1.68
CA GLY A 50 4.99 -6.68 -2.26
C GLY A 50 5.69 -5.84 -1.20
N ARG A 51 5.85 -4.55 -1.47
CA ARG A 51 6.59 -3.63 -0.62
C ARG A 51 5.90 -2.29 -0.44
N LEU A 52 5.94 -1.80 0.79
CA LEU A 52 5.57 -0.43 1.16
C LEU A 52 6.80 0.32 1.69
N GLY A 53 7.03 1.54 1.24
CA GLY A 53 8.17 2.36 1.67
C GLY A 53 9.23 2.57 0.60
N GLY A 54 10.38 3.10 1.01
CA GLY A 54 11.56 3.23 0.17
C GLY A 54 12.38 1.95 0.08
N LEU A 55 13.38 1.95 -0.80
CA LEU A 55 14.31 0.83 -0.97
C LEU A 55 15.16 0.57 0.29
N VAL A 56 15.46 1.61 1.07
CA VAL A 56 16.27 1.53 2.29
C VAL A 56 15.39 1.37 3.54
N ILE A 57 14.31 2.15 3.64
CA ILE A 57 13.36 2.08 4.75
C ILE A 57 12.00 1.71 4.18
N GLY A 58 11.66 0.42 4.27
CA GLY A 58 10.40 -0.14 3.81
C GLY A 58 10.06 -1.44 4.53
N LYS A 59 8.85 -1.92 4.32
CA LYS A 59 8.34 -3.18 4.82
C LYS A 59 7.85 -4.02 3.65
N ASP A 60 8.29 -5.26 3.61
CA ASP A 60 7.68 -6.26 2.76
C ASP A 60 6.32 -6.63 3.35
N VAL A 61 5.34 -6.79 2.48
CA VAL A 61 3.96 -7.14 2.80
C VAL A 61 3.73 -8.54 2.26
N VAL A 62 3.27 -9.44 3.12
CA VAL A 62 2.78 -10.76 2.74
C VAL A 62 1.52 -11.02 3.54
N LEU A 63 0.36 -10.84 2.91
CA LEU A 63 -0.95 -10.99 3.52
C LEU A 63 -1.77 -12.03 2.77
N GLN A 64 -2.37 -12.95 3.50
CA GLN A 64 -3.27 -13.97 2.96
C GLN A 64 -4.71 -13.66 3.33
N ARG A 65 -5.62 -13.95 2.41
CA ARG A 65 -7.05 -13.84 2.63
C ARG A 65 -7.53 -14.95 3.54
N GLN A 66 -8.14 -14.55 4.64
CA GLN A 66 -8.84 -15.41 5.59
C GLN A 66 -10.28 -14.91 5.69
N GLY A 67 -11.16 -15.50 4.87
CA GLY A 67 -12.54 -15.05 4.70
C GLY A 67 -12.62 -13.62 4.15
N ASN A 68 -13.17 -12.72 4.95
CA ASN A 68 -13.30 -11.28 4.63
C ASN A 68 -12.18 -10.43 5.23
N SER A 69 -11.10 -11.04 5.70
CA SER A 69 -9.95 -10.36 6.29
C SER A 69 -8.65 -10.74 5.58
N LEU A 70 -7.63 -9.90 5.70
CA LEU A 70 -6.26 -10.20 5.31
C LEU A 70 -5.41 -10.34 6.57
N ARG A 71 -4.52 -11.35 6.61
CA ARG A 71 -3.61 -11.59 7.73
C ARG A 71 -2.21 -11.90 7.25
N GLY A 72 -1.21 -11.42 7.98
CA GLY A 72 0.20 -11.68 7.70
C GLY A 72 1.10 -10.59 8.26
N ARG A 73 2.19 -10.28 7.57
CA ARG A 73 3.26 -9.38 8.03
C ARG A 73 3.62 -8.31 7.02
#